data_AF-A0A7V3BS42-F1
#
_entry.id   AF-A0A7V3BS42-F1
#
_cell.length_a   1.000
_cell.length_b   1.000
_cell.length_c   1.000
_cell.angle_alpha   90.00
_cell.angle_beta   90.00
_cell.angle_gamma   90.00
#
_symmetry.space_group_name_H-M   'P 1'
#
loop_
_entity.id
_entity.type
_entity.pdbx_description
1 polymer ?
#
loop_
_entity_poly.entity_id
_entity_poly.type
_entity_poly.pdbx_seq_one_letter_code
_entity_poly.pdbx_strand_id
1 'polypeptide(L)'
;MLGIVVDYRWWKLLHILGVLGFVLFHGVSVIVALRLRKERDRRRIQELLQLSGSSVVGMYVSLGLLTLFGVIAGFAQDWWRFWWIWISIGLLALAIAEMSAVARPYYQQLKEAVQLRPSGVPRKSDEELDELLRSPKALWNAVFGFATLAIIAWLMVWKPLWEI
;
A
#
# COMPACT_ATOMS: atom_id res chain seq x y z
N MET A 1 5.84 29.17 29.66
CA MET A 1 5.73 28.04 28.71
C MET A 1 5.24 28.60 27.39
N LEU A 2 6.12 28.76 26.40
CA LEU A 2 5.70 29.07 25.02
C LEU A 2 5.16 27.77 24.42
N GLY A 3 3.88 27.49 24.64
CA GLY A 3 3.19 26.40 23.95
C GLY A 3 3.14 26.77 22.47
N ILE A 4 3.88 26.05 21.63
CA ILE A 4 3.76 26.20 20.19
C ILE A 4 2.33 25.75 19.83
N VAL A 5 1.44 26.70 19.60
CA VAL A 5 0.13 26.42 19.01
C VAL A 5 0.39 26.12 17.54
N VAL A 6 0.58 24.84 17.22
CA VAL A 6 0.73 24.40 15.84
C VAL A 6 -0.64 24.47 15.18
N ASP A 7 -0.78 25.34 14.19
CA ASP A 7 -1.99 25.47 13.36
C ASP A 7 -2.36 24.10 12.76
N TYR A 8 -3.65 23.74 12.84
CA TYR A 8 -4.23 22.55 12.21
C TYR A 8 -3.80 22.36 10.74
N ARG A 9 -3.59 23.46 10.00
CA ARG A 9 -3.12 23.42 8.60
C ARG A 9 -1.80 22.68 8.45
N TRP A 10 -0.90 22.75 9.44
CA TRP A 10 0.36 22.00 9.43
C TRP A 10 0.13 20.50 9.61
N TRP A 11 -0.74 20.09 10.53
CA TRP A 11 -1.09 18.68 10.71
C TRP A 11 -1.73 18.09 9.45
N LYS A 12 -2.65 18.85 8.84
CA LYS A 12 -3.25 18.48 7.56
C LYS A 12 -2.20 18.36 6.46
N LEU A 13 -1.29 19.32 6.34
CA LEU A 13 -0.21 19.28 5.34
C LEU A 13 0.67 18.05 5.54
N LEU A 14 1.11 17.77 6.76
CA LEU A 14 1.96 16.62 7.07
C LEU A 14 1.24 15.28 6.79
N HIS A 15 -0.06 15.19 7.09
CA HIS A 15 -0.88 14.05 6.68
C HIS A 15 -0.89 13.87 5.16
N ILE A 16 -1.14 14.95 4.40
CA ILE A 16 -1.16 14.91 2.93
C ILE A 16 0.22 14.52 2.37
N LEU A 17 1.31 15.05 2.91
CA LEU A 17 2.67 14.66 2.51
C LEU A 17 2.93 13.17 2.77
N GLY A 18 2.45 12.64 3.90
CA GLY A 18 2.46 11.20 4.16
C GLY A 18 1.67 10.40 3.13
N VAL A 19 0.48 10.87 2.73
CA VAL A 19 -0.32 10.23 1.67
C VAL A 19 0.41 10.25 0.33
N LEU A 20 1.01 11.38 -0.06
CA LEU A 20 1.78 11.50 -1.28
C LEU A 20 3.00 10.57 -1.29
N GLY A 21 3.75 10.53 -0.18
CA GLY A 21 4.85 9.59 0.01
C GLY A 21 4.37 8.15 -0.10
N PHE A 22 3.24 7.81 0.54
CA PHE A 22 2.68 6.47 0.48
C PHE A 22 2.32 6.08 -0.94
N VAL A 23 1.59 6.91 -1.68
CA VAL A 23 1.23 6.64 -3.08
C VAL A 23 2.48 6.52 -3.96
N LEU A 24 3.50 7.35 -3.74
CA LEU A 24 4.75 7.30 -4.48
C LEU A 24 5.47 5.96 -4.28
N PHE A 25 5.73 5.56 -3.03
CA PHE A 25 6.49 4.33 -2.73
C PHE A 25 5.67 3.05 -2.94
N HIS A 26 4.39 3.07 -2.59
CA HIS A 26 3.48 1.95 -2.80
C HIS A 26 3.15 1.76 -4.29
N GLY A 27 3.04 2.86 -5.03
CA GLY A 27 2.78 2.86 -6.47
C GLY A 27 3.86 2.13 -7.28
N VAL A 28 5.13 2.16 -6.83
CA VAL A 28 6.21 1.33 -7.41
C VAL A 28 5.82 -0.15 -7.40
N SER A 29 5.30 -0.67 -6.28
CA SER A 29 4.88 -2.07 -6.17
C SER A 29 3.71 -2.40 -7.09
N VAL A 30 2.76 -1.48 -7.26
CA VAL A 30 1.63 -1.65 -8.20
C VAL A 30 2.12 -1.70 -9.64
N ILE A 31 3.01 -0.78 -10.04
CA ILE A 31 3.58 -0.75 -11.40
C ILE A 31 4.38 -2.03 -11.68
N VAL A 32 5.22 -2.44 -10.72
CA VAL A 32 5.98 -3.70 -10.80
C VAL A 32 5.04 -4.88 -10.94
N ALA A 33 3.97 -4.96 -10.14
CA ALA A 33 3.00 -6.04 -10.20
C ALA A 33 2.35 -6.19 -11.59
N LEU A 34 1.95 -5.06 -12.19
CA LEU A 34 1.36 -5.03 -13.52
C LEU A 34 2.38 -5.37 -14.61
N ARG A 35 3.65 -4.96 -14.44
CA ARG A 35 4.73 -5.27 -15.37
C ARG A 35 5.09 -6.76 -15.33
N LEU A 36 5.17 -7.35 -14.14
CA LEU A 36 5.51 -8.76 -13.92
C LEU A 36 4.59 -9.71 -14.71
N ARG A 37 3.30 -9.41 -14.79
CA ARG A 37 2.33 -10.22 -15.56
C ARG A 37 2.74 -10.44 -17.03
N LYS A 38 3.50 -9.50 -17.61
CA LYS A 38 3.94 -9.51 -19.01
C LYS A 38 5.39 -9.92 -19.19
N GLU A 39 6.16 -10.05 -18.11
CA GLU A 39 7.58 -10.39 -18.18
C GLU A 39 7.77 -11.91 -18.17
N ARG A 40 8.73 -12.42 -18.94
CA ARG A 40 9.06 -13.86 -19.01
C ARG A 40 10.55 -14.11 -18.78
N ASP A 41 11.38 -13.08 -18.86
CA ASP A 41 12.78 -13.17 -18.47
C ASP A 41 12.89 -13.21 -16.93
N ARG A 42 13.36 -14.35 -16.41
CA ARG A 42 13.53 -14.63 -14.98
C ARG A 42 14.47 -13.63 -14.29
N ARG A 43 15.49 -13.15 -14.99
CA ARG A 43 16.42 -12.15 -14.47
C ARG A 43 15.72 -10.80 -14.30
N ARG A 44 14.95 -10.38 -15.31
CA ARG A 44 14.14 -9.15 -15.24
C ARG A 44 13.06 -9.22 -14.17
N ILE A 45 12.43 -10.39 -13.99
CA ILE A 45 11.46 -10.60 -12.90
C ILE A 45 12.14 -10.39 -11.54
N GLN A 46 13.35 -10.94 -11.35
CA GLN A 46 14.10 -10.76 -10.11
C GLN A 46 14.47 -9.28 -9.87
N GLU A 47 14.95 -8.58 -10.90
CA GLU A 47 15.27 -7.14 -10.83
C GLU A 47 14.02 -6.32 -10.46
N LEU A 48 12.87 -6.60 -11.08
CA LEU A 48 11.59 -5.96 -10.79
C LEU A 48 11.13 -6.22 -9.34
N LEU A 49 11.22 -7.46 -8.86
CA LEU A 49 10.88 -7.82 -7.49
C LEU A 49 11.81 -7.16 -6.46
N GLN A 50 13.09 -6.97 -6.79
CA GLN A 50 14.04 -6.25 -5.95
C GLN A 50 13.71 -4.76 -5.90
N LEU A 51 13.36 -4.14 -7.03
CA LEU A 51 12.91 -2.75 -7.09
C LEU A 51 11.67 -2.53 -6.21
N SER A 52 10.63 -3.37 -6.36
CA SER A 52 9.45 -3.29 -5.49
C SER A 52 9.81 -3.54 -4.02
N GLY A 53 10.70 -4.49 -3.72
CA GLY A 53 11.18 -4.73 -2.37
C GLY A 53 11.87 -3.51 -1.75
N SER A 54 12.63 -2.75 -2.54
CA SER A 54 13.35 -1.56 -2.08
C SER A 54 12.44 -0.38 -1.69
N SER A 55 11.23 -0.29 -2.27
CA SER A 55 10.28 0.79 -1.97
C SER A 55 9.47 0.55 -0.70
N VAL A 56 9.48 -0.67 -0.14
CA VAL A 56 8.66 -1.06 1.01
C VAL A 56 8.97 -0.23 2.26
N VAL A 57 10.23 0.10 2.51
CA VAL A 57 10.61 0.92 3.68
C VAL A 57 9.99 2.31 3.57
N GLY A 58 10.14 2.98 2.42
CA GLY A 58 9.55 4.29 2.18
C GLY A 58 8.01 4.28 2.29
N MET A 59 7.37 3.21 1.83
CA MET A 59 5.93 3.00 1.99
C MET A 59 5.54 2.94 3.47
N TYR A 60 6.19 2.11 4.30
CA TYR A 60 5.84 1.98 5.72
C TYR A 60 6.12 3.26 6.51
N VAL A 61 7.22 3.95 6.22
CA VAL A 61 7.50 5.26 6.83
C VAL A 61 6.38 6.24 6.49
N SER A 62 6.00 6.33 5.22
CA SER A 62 4.93 7.24 4.77
C SER A 62 3.56 6.87 5.35
N LEU A 63 3.25 5.58 5.46
CA LEU A 63 2.04 5.08 6.12
C LEU A 63 2.02 5.43 7.61
N GLY A 64 3.17 5.34 8.29
CA GLY A 64 3.31 5.79 9.68
C GLY A 64 3.04 7.28 9.81
N LEU A 65 3.65 8.11 8.96
CA LEU A 65 3.47 9.56 8.97
C LEU A 65 2.02 9.97 8.68
N LEU A 66 1.40 9.44 7.61
CA LEU A 66 0.02 9.79 7.29
C LEU A 66 -0.94 9.38 8.42
N THR A 67 -0.73 8.22 9.04
CA THR A 67 -1.61 7.74 10.12
C THR A 67 -1.42 8.60 11.36
N LEU A 68 -0.17 8.87 11.76
CA LEU A 68 0.16 9.69 12.92
C LEU A 68 -0.45 11.09 12.80
N PHE A 69 -0.20 11.80 11.70
CA PHE A 69 -0.70 13.15 11.52
C PHE A 69 -2.21 13.20 11.28
N GLY A 70 -2.80 12.15 10.69
CA GLY A 70 -4.25 12.00 10.59
C GLY A 70 -4.92 11.87 11.97
N VAL A 71 -4.33 11.08 12.86
CA VAL A 71 -4.80 10.92 14.25
C VAL A 71 -4.69 12.24 15.02
N ILE A 72 -3.55 12.93 14.93
CA ILE A 72 -3.35 14.25 15.57
C ILE A 72 -4.40 15.25 15.05
N ALA A 73 -4.61 15.32 13.73
CA ALA A 73 -5.62 16.18 13.13
C ALA A 73 -7.04 15.84 13.60
N GLY A 74 -7.35 14.55 13.75
CA GLY A 74 -8.63 14.07 14.27
C GLY A 74 -8.93 14.56 15.68
N PHE A 75 -7.93 14.52 16.59
CA PHE A 75 -8.09 15.09 17.93
C PHE A 75 -8.16 16.62 17.92
N ALA A 76 -7.32 17.28 17.12
CA ALA A 76 -7.27 18.74 17.06
C ALA A 76 -8.56 19.39 16.52
N GLN A 77 -9.39 18.64 15.80
CA GLN A 77 -10.67 19.12 15.23
C GLN A 77 -11.89 18.35 15.76
N ASP A 78 -11.68 17.49 16.76
CA ASP A 78 -12.73 16.69 17.38
C ASP A 78 -13.56 15.87 16.39
N TRP A 79 -12.88 15.24 15.42
CA TRP A 79 -13.53 14.49 14.34
C TRP A 79 -13.97 13.08 14.73
N TRP A 80 -13.53 12.59 15.90
CA TRP A 80 -13.83 11.24 16.38
C TRP A 80 -15.32 10.98 16.65
N ARG A 81 -16.14 12.04 16.72
CA ARG A 81 -17.60 11.99 16.81
C ARG A 81 -18.32 11.67 15.49
N PHE A 82 -17.61 11.62 14.35
CA PHE A 82 -18.22 11.41 13.03
C PHE A 82 -17.88 10.06 12.43
N TRP A 83 -18.86 9.42 11.78
CA TRP A 83 -18.68 8.10 11.16
C TRP A 83 -17.64 8.04 10.05
N TRP A 84 -17.43 9.12 9.28
CA TRP A 84 -16.52 9.10 8.13
C TRP A 84 -15.07 8.77 8.52
N ILE A 85 -14.61 9.16 9.72
CA ILE A 85 -13.24 8.87 10.18
C ILE A 85 -13.10 7.38 10.52
N TRP A 86 -14.12 6.81 11.17
CA TRP A 86 -14.16 5.39 11.52
C TRP A 86 -14.27 4.50 10.29
N ILE A 87 -15.11 4.87 9.32
CA ILE A 87 -15.21 4.16 8.03
C ILE A 87 -13.86 4.22 7.32
N SER A 88 -13.19 5.37 7.30
CA SER A 88 -11.88 5.51 6.66
C SER A 88 -10.81 4.65 7.33
N ILE A 89 -10.77 4.61 8.66
CA ILE A 89 -9.86 3.76 9.43
C ILE A 89 -10.18 2.28 9.19
N GLY A 90 -11.46 1.90 9.19
CA GLY A 90 -11.90 0.54 8.90
C GLY A 90 -11.50 0.08 7.51
N LEU A 91 -11.65 0.95 6.49
CA LEU A 91 -11.21 0.68 5.13
C LEU A 91 -9.68 0.57 5.02
N LEU A 92 -8.92 1.42 5.73
CA LEU A 92 -7.46 1.30 5.77
C LEU A 92 -7.03 -0.02 6.43
N ALA A 93 -7.65 -0.40 7.54
CA ALA A 93 -7.40 -1.67 8.21
C ALA A 93 -7.76 -2.88 7.32
N LEU A 94 -8.89 -2.80 6.60
CA LEU A 94 -9.29 -3.80 5.63
C LEU A 94 -8.27 -3.94 4.50
N ALA A 95 -7.73 -2.83 3.98
CA ALA A 95 -6.67 -2.86 2.97
C ALA A 95 -5.38 -3.49 3.51
N ILE A 96 -4.99 -3.20 4.74
CA ILE A 96 -3.82 -3.83 5.39
C ILE A 96 -4.05 -5.35 5.54
N ALA A 97 -5.26 -5.76 5.93
CA ALA A 97 -5.62 -7.17 6.07
C ALA A 97 -5.59 -7.89 4.71
N GLU A 98 -6.15 -7.31 3.66
CA GLU A 98 -6.12 -7.83 2.28
C GLU A 98 -4.67 -8.01 1.81
N MET A 99 -3.82 -7.00 2.00
CA MET A 99 -2.41 -7.06 1.60
C MET A 99 -1.66 -8.16 2.36
N SER A 100 -1.99 -8.36 3.64
CA SER A 100 -1.35 -9.37 4.48
C SER A 100 -1.77 -10.79 4.11
N ALA A 101 -3.05 -10.99 3.78
CA ALA A 101 -3.63 -12.30 3.51
C ALA A 101 -3.47 -12.75 2.04
N VAL A 102 -3.47 -11.80 1.09
CA VAL A 102 -3.50 -12.10 -0.36
C VAL A 102 -2.20 -11.68 -1.03
N ALA A 103 -1.81 -10.41 -0.92
CA ALA A 103 -0.65 -9.86 -1.63
C ALA A 103 0.65 -10.52 -1.17
N ARG A 104 0.88 -10.54 0.14
CA ARG A 104 2.14 -11.01 0.73
C ARG A 104 2.45 -12.46 0.35
N PRO A 105 1.54 -13.44 0.53
CA PRO A 105 1.81 -14.82 0.11
C PRO A 105 2.07 -14.94 -1.39
N TYR A 106 1.33 -14.20 -2.22
CA TYR A 106 1.54 -14.20 -3.67
C TYR A 106 2.94 -13.73 -4.07
N TYR A 107 3.43 -12.61 -3.53
CA TYR A 107 4.78 -12.13 -3.84
C TYR A 107 5.89 -12.97 -3.22
N GLN A 108 5.63 -13.65 -2.11
CA GLN A 108 6.57 -14.63 -1.55
C GLN A 108 6.75 -15.81 -2.50
N GLN A 109 5.65 -16.36 -3.03
CA GLN A 109 5.70 -17.44 -4.03
C GLN A 109 6.44 -17.01 -5.29
N LEU A 110 6.22 -15.78 -5.79
CA LEU A 110 6.98 -15.25 -6.94
C LEU A 110 8.48 -15.14 -6.65
N LYS A 111 8.86 -14.62 -5.47
CA LYS A 111 10.27 -14.52 -5.07
C LYS A 111 10.92 -15.89 -4.97
N GLU A 112 10.24 -16.87 -4.40
CA GLU A 112 10.72 -18.25 -4.33
C GLU A 112 10.83 -18.88 -5.72
N ALA A 113 9.86 -18.62 -6.60
CA ALA A 113 9.81 -19.16 -7.94
C ALA A 113 10.95 -18.66 -8.84
N VAL A 114 11.54 -17.48 -8.55
CA VAL A 114 12.73 -16.97 -9.26
C VAL A 114 14.07 -17.28 -8.59
N GLN A 115 14.09 -17.88 -7.40
CA GLN A 115 15.34 -18.30 -6.77
C GLN A 115 15.93 -19.54 -7.46
N LEU A 116 17.26 -19.61 -7.49
CA LEU A 116 18.00 -20.79 -7.93
C LEU A 116 18.32 -21.69 -6.72
N ARG A 117 18.35 -23.01 -6.95
CA ARG A 117 18.93 -23.97 -6.01
C ARG A 117 20.46 -23.87 -6.05
N PRO A 118 21.19 -24.41 -5.05
CA PRO A 118 22.65 -24.49 -5.10
C PRO A 118 23.20 -25.17 -6.36
N SER A 119 22.41 -26.05 -6.98
CA SER A 119 22.73 -26.70 -8.27
C SER A 119 22.63 -25.78 -9.49
N GLY A 120 22.22 -24.51 -9.33
CA GLY A 120 21.98 -23.59 -10.44
C GLY A 120 20.63 -23.79 -11.16
N VAL A 121 19.83 -24.77 -10.74
CA VAL A 121 18.50 -25.04 -11.32
C VAL A 121 17.43 -24.18 -10.65
N PRO A 122 16.51 -23.56 -11.41
CA PRO A 122 15.31 -22.91 -10.89
C PRO A 122 14.56 -23.72 -9.81
N ARG A 123 14.08 -23.07 -8.75
CA ARG A 123 13.27 -23.74 -7.72
C ARG A 123 11.91 -24.23 -8.25
N LYS A 124 11.35 -23.49 -9.20
CA LYS A 124 10.09 -23.73 -9.92
C LYS A 124 10.39 -23.74 -11.42
N SER A 125 9.64 -24.54 -12.20
CA SER A 125 9.77 -24.56 -13.65
C SER A 125 9.31 -23.24 -14.28
N ASP A 126 9.65 -23.02 -15.54
CA ASP A 126 9.21 -21.81 -16.26
C ASP A 126 7.69 -21.82 -16.49
N GLU A 127 7.07 -23.00 -16.65
CA GLU A 127 5.61 -23.16 -16.72
C GLU A 127 4.93 -22.80 -15.40
N GLU A 128 5.44 -23.30 -14.26
CA GLU A 128 4.91 -22.95 -12.93
C GLU A 128 5.05 -21.44 -12.67
N LEU A 129 6.16 -20.83 -13.11
CA LEU A 129 6.38 -19.39 -13.00
C LEU A 129 5.40 -18.59 -13.88
N ASP A 130 5.17 -19.01 -15.12
CA ASP A 130 4.20 -18.36 -16.02
C ASP A 130 2.77 -18.44 -15.46
N GLU A 131 2.38 -19.57 -14.87
CA GLU A 131 1.08 -19.72 -14.20
C GLU A 131 0.93 -18.72 -13.05
N LEU A 132 1.95 -18.60 -12.18
CA LEU A 132 1.96 -17.63 -11.09
C LEU A 132 1.84 -16.19 -11.61
N LEU A 133 2.58 -15.82 -12.66
CA LEU A 133 2.57 -14.48 -13.23
C LEU A 133 1.23 -14.11 -13.90
N ARG A 134 0.51 -15.10 -14.43
CA ARG A 134 -0.83 -14.90 -15.03
C ARG A 134 -1.95 -14.78 -14.00
N SER A 135 -1.67 -15.08 -12.73
CA SER A 135 -2.65 -15.02 -11.65
C SER A 135 -3.42 -13.68 -11.63
N PRO A 136 -4.75 -13.70 -11.44
CA PRO A 136 -5.53 -12.47 -11.33
C PRO A 136 -5.22 -11.67 -10.06
N LYS A 137 -4.54 -12.27 -9.07
CA LYS A 137 -4.22 -11.66 -7.76
C LYS A 137 -3.58 -10.28 -7.91
N ALA A 138 -2.53 -10.14 -8.74
CA ALA A 138 -1.88 -8.85 -8.94
C ALA A 138 -2.85 -7.74 -9.43
N LEU A 139 -3.79 -8.09 -10.31
CA LEU A 139 -4.79 -7.13 -10.82
C LEU A 139 -5.84 -6.83 -9.77
N TRP A 140 -6.33 -7.85 -9.07
CA TRP A 140 -7.26 -7.71 -7.96
C TRP A 140 -6.72 -6.75 -6.90
N ASN A 141 -5.50 -6.98 -6.42
CA ASN A 141 -4.85 -6.14 -5.41
C ASN A 141 -4.72 -4.68 -5.87
N ALA A 142 -4.40 -4.45 -7.15
CA ALA A 142 -4.31 -3.10 -7.71
C ALA A 142 -5.67 -2.39 -7.74
N VAL A 143 -6.72 -3.07 -8.22
CA VAL A 143 -8.08 -2.51 -8.32
C VAL A 143 -8.67 -2.28 -6.93
N PHE A 144 -8.55 -3.27 -6.04
CA PHE A 144 -9.02 -3.19 -4.67
C PHE A 144 -8.35 -2.04 -3.90
N GLY A 145 -7.01 -1.95 -4.00
CA GLY A 145 -6.25 -0.87 -3.36
C GLY A 145 -6.63 0.51 -3.90
N PHE A 146 -6.76 0.66 -5.21
CA PHE A 146 -7.18 1.92 -5.83
C PHE A 146 -8.59 2.33 -5.41
N ALA A 147 -9.56 1.41 -5.49
CA ALA A 147 -10.95 1.68 -5.10
C ALA A 147 -11.05 2.07 -3.62
N THR A 148 -10.35 1.34 -2.74
CA THR A 148 -10.32 1.64 -1.30
C THR A 148 -9.73 3.02 -1.03
N LEU A 149 -8.60 3.35 -1.68
CA LEU A 149 -7.97 4.66 -1.53
C LEU A 149 -8.87 5.79 -2.05
N ALA A 150 -9.56 5.59 -3.18
CA ALA A 150 -10.49 6.56 -3.74
C ALA A 150 -11.68 6.84 -2.79
N ILE A 151 -12.23 5.79 -2.16
CA ILE A 151 -13.32 5.94 -1.18
C ILE A 151 -12.83 6.68 0.07
N ILE A 152 -11.65 6.33 0.60
CA ILE A 152 -11.05 7.04 1.74
C ILE A 152 -10.82 8.52 1.39
N ALA A 153 -10.26 8.80 0.21
CA ALA A 153 -10.03 10.16 -0.24
C ALA A 153 -11.34 10.95 -0.34
N TRP A 154 -12.40 10.35 -0.89
CA TRP A 154 -13.73 10.96 -0.94
C TRP A 154 -14.26 11.30 0.46
N LEU A 155 -14.19 10.35 1.42
CA LEU A 155 -14.60 10.59 2.81
C LEU A 155 -13.81 11.73 3.47
N MET A 156 -12.49 11.78 3.26
CA MET A 156 -11.60 12.78 3.85
C MET A 156 -11.80 14.19 3.26
N VAL A 157 -12.17 14.28 1.99
CA VAL A 157 -12.47 15.55 1.32
C VAL A 157 -13.83 16.06 1.79
N TRP A 158 -14.88 15.26 1.65
CA TRP A 158 -16.26 15.70 1.84
C TRP A 158 -16.69 15.71 3.30
N LYS A 159 -16.14 14.83 4.16
CA LYS A 159 -16.41 14.75 5.61
C LYS A 159 -17.90 14.90 5.95
N PRO A 160 -18.75 13.96 5.51
CA PRO A 160 -20.19 14.04 5.78
C PRO A 160 -20.46 14.10 7.28
N LEU A 161 -21.43 14.91 7.71
CA LEU A 161 -21.70 15.21 9.12
C LEU A 161 -22.54 14.12 9.82
N TRP A 162 -22.26 12.85 9.54
CA TRP A 162 -22.93 11.73 10.19
C TRP A 162 -22.33 11.52 11.58
N GLU A 163 -23.04 11.94 12.62
CA GLU A 163 -22.62 11.79 14.02
C GLU A 163 -22.89 10.38 14.56
N ILE A 164 -22.14 10.00 15.60
CA ILE A 164 -22.24 8.73 16.33
C ILE A 164 -23.21 8.88 17.50
#